data_AF-A0A2D0JSF0-F1
#
_entry.id   AF-A0A2D0JSF0-F1
#
_cell.length_a   1.000
_cell.length_b   1.000
_cell.length_c   1.000
_cell.angle_alpha   90.00
_cell.angle_beta   90.00
_cell.angle_gamma   90.00
#
_symmetry.space_group_name_H-M   'P 1'
#
loop_
_entity.id
_entity.type
_entity.pdbx_description
1 polymer ?
#
loop_
_entity_poly.entity_id
_entity_poly.type
_entity_poly.pdbx_seq_one_letter_code
_entity_poly.pdbx_strand_id
1 'polypeptide(L)'
;MAPGLEGRRFVEIGWRLDKPFWGKGYACEAARRILDFAFTEVGLEEVVAFTTISNYRSESVMKKLGMIRDEKTFFHPALTEDHPLKEHILYRIQRSHDV
;
A
#
# COMPACT_ATOMS: atom_id res chain seq x y z
N MET A 1 15.10 -2.50 5.02
CA MET A 1 13.90 -3.35 5.17
C MET A 1 12.90 -2.60 6.03
N ALA A 2 11.60 -2.68 5.76
CA ALA A 2 10.65 -2.06 6.68
C ALA A 2 10.60 -2.82 8.00
N PRO A 3 10.57 -2.13 9.17
CA PRO A 3 10.46 -2.78 10.46
C PRO A 3 9.25 -3.72 10.49
N GLY A 4 9.44 -4.98 10.87
CA GLY A 4 8.36 -5.98 10.93
C GLY A 4 8.14 -6.77 9.63
N LEU A 5 9.01 -6.61 8.63
CA LEU A 5 9.01 -7.43 7.41
C LEU A 5 10.13 -8.49 7.38
N GLU A 6 10.88 -8.67 8.47
CA GLU A 6 11.98 -9.63 8.52
C GLU A 6 11.48 -11.08 8.28
N GLY A 7 11.96 -11.71 7.20
CA GLY A 7 11.69 -13.11 6.89
C GLY A 7 10.27 -13.44 6.39
N ARG A 8 9.39 -12.43 6.25
CA ARG A 8 8.01 -12.63 5.78
C ARG A 8 7.86 -12.13 4.34
N ARG A 9 7.16 -12.92 3.52
CA ARG A 9 6.75 -12.52 2.17
C ARG A 9 5.41 -11.82 2.26
N PHE A 10 5.31 -10.66 1.64
CA PHE A 10 4.08 -9.88 1.55
C PHE A 10 3.74 -9.66 0.09
N VAL A 11 2.44 -9.54 -0.20
CA VAL A 11 1.96 -9.11 -1.51
C VAL A 11 1.65 -7.64 -1.42
N GLU A 12 2.28 -6.85 -2.28
CA GLU A 12 2.07 -5.42 -2.39
C GLU A 12 1.00 -5.12 -3.46
N ILE A 13 0.12 -4.16 -3.17
CA ILE A 13 -0.74 -3.51 -4.17
C ILE A 13 -0.22 -2.11 -4.48
N GLY A 14 -0.18 -1.76 -5.76
CA GLY A 14 0.21 -0.44 -6.25
C GLY A 14 -0.71 0.06 -7.37
N TRP A 15 -0.68 1.37 -7.61
CA TRP A 15 -1.47 2.02 -8.65
C TRP A 15 -0.67 3.09 -9.37
N ARG A 16 -0.95 3.25 -10.66
CA ARG A 16 -0.42 4.32 -11.49
C ARG A 16 -1.45 4.68 -12.54
N LEU A 17 -1.69 5.96 -12.72
CA LEU A 17 -2.64 6.50 -13.69
C LEU A 17 -2.01 7.69 -14.38
N ASP A 18 -2.38 7.94 -15.64
CA ASP A 18 -2.03 9.18 -16.31
C ASP A 18 -2.74 10.37 -15.65
N LYS A 19 -2.08 11.53 -15.68
CA LYS A 19 -2.52 12.76 -15.03
C LYS A 19 -3.98 13.17 -15.35
N PRO A 20 -4.50 13.03 -16.58
CA PRO A 20 -5.90 13.37 -16.89
C PRO A 20 -6.96 12.53 -16.15
N PHE A 21 -6.55 11.42 -15.54
CA PHE A 21 -7.44 10.49 -14.83
C PHE A 21 -7.33 10.62 -13.31
N TRP A 22 -6.48 11.52 -12.81
CA TRP A 22 -6.35 11.77 -11.37
C TRP A 22 -7.60 12.46 -10.81
N GLY A 23 -7.87 12.24 -9.52
CA GLY A 23 -8.98 12.89 -8.81
C GLY A 23 -10.39 12.35 -9.15
N LYS A 24 -10.50 11.39 -10.09
CA LYS A 24 -11.77 10.80 -10.54
C LYS A 24 -12.18 9.53 -9.79
N GLY A 25 -11.38 9.08 -8.82
CA GLY A 25 -11.68 7.88 -8.02
C GLY A 25 -11.23 6.55 -8.63
N TYR A 26 -10.75 6.53 -9.88
CA TYR A 26 -10.38 5.28 -10.57
C TYR A 26 -9.33 4.43 -9.85
N ALA A 27 -8.34 5.04 -9.20
CA ALA A 27 -7.35 4.29 -8.43
C ALA A 27 -8.00 3.53 -7.27
N CYS A 28 -8.94 4.16 -6.54
CA CYS A 28 -9.66 3.51 -5.46
C CYS A 28 -10.63 2.43 -5.97
N GLU A 29 -11.31 2.69 -7.09
CA GLU A 29 -12.22 1.72 -7.71
C GLU A 29 -11.47 0.45 -8.13
N ALA A 30 -10.39 0.60 -8.89
CA ALA A 30 -9.56 -0.51 -9.34
C ALA A 30 -8.92 -1.25 -8.16
N ALA A 31 -8.34 -0.52 -7.21
CA ALA A 31 -7.69 -1.14 -6.05
C ALA A 31 -8.69 -1.91 -5.18
N ARG A 32 -9.93 -1.43 -5.01
CA ARG A 32 -10.95 -2.14 -4.25
C ARG A 32 -11.35 -3.46 -4.91
N ARG A 33 -11.47 -3.48 -6.24
CA ARG A 33 -11.77 -4.74 -6.97
C ARG A 33 -10.59 -5.71 -6.91
N ILE A 34 -9.35 -5.21 -6.96
CA ILE A 34 -8.16 -6.06 -6.81
C ILE A 34 -8.06 -6.63 -5.39
N LEU A 35 -8.35 -5.84 -4.34
CA LEU A 35 -8.35 -6.33 -2.96
C LEU A 35 -9.42 -7.41 -2.75
N ASP A 36 -10.61 -7.21 -3.30
CA ASP A 36 -11.69 -8.20 -3.26
C ASP A 36 -11.25 -9.53 -3.92
N PHE A 37 -10.68 -9.46 -5.13
CA PHE A 37 -10.10 -10.62 -5.82
C PHE A 37 -8.98 -11.29 -5.00
N ALA A 38 -8.06 -10.48 -4.44
CA ALA A 38 -6.94 -10.97 -3.64
C ALA A 38 -7.40 -11.75 -2.40
N PHE A 39 -8.48 -11.33 -1.75
CA PHE A 39 -9.01 -11.99 -0.56
C PHE A 39 -9.95 -13.14 -0.85
N THR A 40 -10.77 -13.05 -1.89
CA THR A 40 -11.82 -14.04 -2.18
C THR A 40 -11.34 -15.17 -3.10
N GLU A 41 -10.58 -14.85 -4.15
CA GLU A 41 -10.17 -15.81 -5.18
C GLU A 41 -8.73 -16.29 -4.97
N VAL A 42 -7.80 -15.39 -4.63
CA VAL A 42 -6.40 -15.76 -4.36
C VAL A 42 -6.24 -16.31 -2.93
N GLY A 43 -7.10 -15.90 -2.00
CA GLY A 43 -7.06 -16.35 -0.61
C GLY A 43 -5.89 -15.75 0.18
N LEU A 44 -5.49 -14.51 -0.11
CA LEU A 44 -4.50 -13.81 0.73
C LEU A 44 -5.11 -13.44 2.09
N GLU A 45 -4.30 -13.44 3.13
CA GLU A 45 -4.71 -12.99 4.48
C GLU A 45 -4.38 -11.51 4.72
N GLU A 46 -3.37 -10.99 4.02
CA GLU A 46 -2.90 -9.61 4.14
C GLU A 46 -2.41 -9.09 2.80
N VAL A 47 -2.73 -7.83 2.51
CA VAL A 47 -2.15 -7.05 1.42
C VAL A 47 -1.53 -5.78 2.01
N VAL A 48 -0.35 -5.42 1.52
CA VAL A 48 0.36 -4.20 1.95
C VAL A 48 0.45 -3.19 0.82
N ALA A 49 0.64 -1.92 1.17
CA ALA A 49 1.00 -0.87 0.22
C ALA A 49 1.92 0.13 0.92
N PHE A 50 2.93 0.65 0.22
CA PHE A 50 3.80 1.68 0.78
C PHE A 50 4.05 2.79 -0.21
N THR A 51 4.45 3.95 0.31
CA THR A 51 4.81 5.10 -0.51
C THR A 51 5.74 6.03 0.26
N THR A 52 6.41 6.94 -0.44
CA THR A 52 7.24 7.98 0.21
C THR A 52 6.38 8.85 1.13
N ILE A 53 6.98 9.39 2.20
CA ILE A 53 6.28 10.27 3.16
C ILE A 53 5.63 11.50 2.52
N SER A 54 6.12 11.94 1.36
CA SER A 54 5.65 13.12 0.63
C SER A 54 4.54 12.84 -0.38
N ASN A 55 4.18 11.58 -0.62
CA ASN A 55 3.20 11.20 -1.64
C ASN A 55 1.78 11.08 -1.08
N TYR A 56 1.20 12.23 -0.72
CA TYR A 56 -0.13 12.32 -0.13
C TYR A 56 -1.25 11.80 -1.05
N ARG A 57 -1.04 11.80 -2.38
CA ARG A 57 -2.03 11.27 -3.33
C ARG A 57 -2.15 9.76 -3.22
N SER A 58 -1.02 9.05 -3.13
CA SER A 58 -1.01 7.60 -2.93
C SER A 58 -1.53 7.24 -1.54
N GLU A 59 -1.07 7.93 -0.50
CA GLU A 59 -1.56 7.73 0.87
C GLU A 59 -3.08 7.94 0.99
N SER A 60 -3.64 8.92 0.27
CA SER A 60 -5.09 9.15 0.23
C SER A 60 -5.87 7.95 -0.32
N VAL A 61 -5.32 7.22 -1.30
CA VAL A 61 -5.93 5.98 -1.80
C VAL A 61 -5.91 4.91 -0.71
N MET A 62 -4.77 4.69 -0.05
CA MET A 62 -4.64 3.73 1.07
C MET A 62 -5.67 4.01 2.17
N LYS A 63 -5.81 5.28 2.59
CA LYS A 63 -6.81 5.70 3.58
C LYS A 63 -8.25 5.42 3.12
N LYS A 64 -8.58 5.73 1.87
CA LYS A 64 -9.92 5.49 1.29
C LYS A 64 -10.27 4.01 1.14
N LEU A 65 -9.26 3.15 0.99
CA LEU A 65 -9.42 1.70 0.96
C LEU A 65 -9.60 1.09 2.36
N GLY A 66 -9.47 1.88 3.43
CA GLY A 66 -9.55 1.39 4.80
C GLY A 66 -8.28 0.67 5.26
N MET A 67 -7.15 0.84 4.57
CA MET A 67 -5.88 0.30 5.03
C MET A 67 -5.42 1.02 6.29
N ILE A 68 -4.74 0.30 7.18
CA ILE A 68 -4.21 0.80 8.45
C ILE A 68 -2.72 1.12 8.28
N ARG A 69 -2.30 2.31 8.71
CA ARG A 69 -0.90 2.74 8.67
C ARG A 69 -0.12 2.11 9.81
N ASP A 70 1.05 1.55 9.52
CA ASP A 70 2.00 1.15 10.57
C ASP A 70 2.50 2.41 11.32
N GLU A 71 2.80 2.28 12.61
CA GLU A 71 3.23 3.42 13.42
C GLU A 71 4.54 4.03 12.90
N LYS A 72 5.48 3.16 12.52
CA LYS A 72 6.84 3.51 12.10
C LYS A 72 6.96 3.66 10.59
N THR A 73 7.86 4.55 10.17
CA THR A 73 8.35 4.62 8.80
C THR A 73 9.51 3.65 8.59
N PHE A 74 9.95 3.53 7.35
CA PHE A 74 11.14 2.78 7.01
C PHE A 74 11.95 3.37 5.86
N PHE A 75 13.23 3.01 5.80
CA PHE A 75 14.09 3.33 4.67
C PHE A 75 14.06 2.22 3.61
N HIS A 76 13.72 2.59 2.38
CA HIS A 76 13.62 1.68 1.26
C HIS A 76 15.01 1.10 0.94
N PRO A 77 15.20 -0.23 0.97
CA PRO A 77 16.52 -0.84 0.91
C PRO A 77 17.24 -0.64 -0.43
N ALA A 78 16.50 -0.36 -1.50
CA ALA A 78 17.08 -0.07 -2.81
C ALA A 78 17.51 1.39 -3.02
N LEU A 79 17.32 2.26 -2.02
CA LEU A 79 17.70 3.67 -2.10
C LEU A 79 18.88 3.95 -1.16
N THR A 80 19.77 4.84 -1.60
CA THR A 80 20.92 5.27 -0.79
C THR A 80 20.46 6.12 0.40
N GLU A 81 21.33 6.22 1.41
CA GLU A 81 21.01 6.96 2.64
C GLU A 81 20.84 8.47 2.42
N ASP A 82 21.40 9.03 1.36
CA ASP A 82 21.24 10.44 0.98
C ASP A 82 20.02 10.67 0.07
N HIS A 83 19.34 9.62 -0.39
CA HIS A 83 18.25 9.75 -1.35
C HIS A 83 17.02 10.44 -0.72
N PRO A 84 16.49 11.53 -1.31
CA PRO A 84 15.39 12.31 -0.71
C PRO A 84 14.08 11.54 -0.56
N LEU A 85 13.90 10.47 -1.36
CA LEU A 85 12.73 9.60 -1.30
C LEU A 85 12.97 8.29 -0.52
N LYS A 86 14.06 8.16 0.24
CA LYS A 86 14.36 6.91 0.96
C LYS A 86 13.28 6.51 1.97
N GLU A 87 12.66 7.49 2.63
CA GLU A 87 11.73 7.24 3.73
C GLU A 87 10.30 6.99 3.24
N HIS A 88 9.73 5.87 3.70
CA HIS A 88 8.42 5.37 3.30
C HIS A 88 7.53 5.10 4.51
N ILE A 89 6.22 5.27 4.29
CA ILE A 89 5.14 4.80 5.16
C ILE A 89 4.62 3.47 4.63
N LEU A 90 4.20 2.58 5.53
CA LEU A 90 3.61 1.28 5.21
C LEU A 90 2.15 1.24 5.68
N TYR A 91 1.29 0.71 4.84
CA TYR A 91 -0.12 0.44 5.10
C TYR A 91 -0.43 -1.04 4.91
N ARG A 92 -1.37 -1.55 5.69
CA ARG A 92 -1.81 -2.95 5.66
C ARG A 92 -3.33 -3.03 5.65
N ILE A 93 -3.85 -4.05 5.00
CA ILE A 93 -5.25 -4.46 5.14
C ILE A 93 -5.29 -5.97 5.20
N GLN A 94 -6.04 -6.47 6.18
CA GLN A 94 -6.22 -7.90 6.41
C GLN A 94 -7.57 -8.33 5.88
N ARG A 95 -7.68 -9.61 5.53
CA ARG A 95 -8.95 -10.21 5.17
C ARG A 95 -9.92 -10.09 6.35
N SER A 96 -11.08 -9.48 6.12
CA SER A 96 -12.17 -9.51 7.09
C SER A 96 -12.58 -10.96 7.31
N HIS A 97 -12.45 -11.41 8.55
CA HIS A 97 -13.04 -12.66 8.99
C HIS A 97 -14.45 -12.31 9.45
N ASP A 98 -15.43 -12.39 8.54
CA ASP A 98 -16.82 -12.40 8.97
C ASP A 98 -17.04 -13.66 9.83
N VAL A 99 -17.50 -13.45 11.07
CA VAL A 99 -17.93 -14.51 12.01
C VAL A 99 -19.39 -14.84 11.74
#